data_AF-A0AAD6FCS0-F1
#
_entry.id   AF-A0AAD6FCS0-F1
#
_cell.length_a   1.000
_cell.length_b   1.000
_cell.length_c   1.000
_cell.angle_alpha   90.00
_cell.angle_beta   90.00
_cell.angle_gamma   90.00
#
_symmetry.space_group_name_H-M   'P 1'
#
loop_
_entity.id
_entity.type
_entity.pdbx_description
1 polymer ?
#
loop_
_entity_poly.entity_id
_entity_poly.type
_entity_poly.pdbx_seq_one_letter_code
_entity_poly.pdbx_strand_id
1 'polypeptide(L)'
;DTDLLDIAYIKDARNGKCTKTPKEAKLRELLDVSTLAGKMENRMLTVVSGPDMVNITYLNFMAFTEDTAKEWAEELFNLASNLFVQNMSREDCLEKVYTRMKLQLNPEGRIPVKNIFRMFSADRKRVETALENCNLPSGRQNDSIPQEDFTPEVYNMFLSNICPRTELDHIFSDVGAKSRPYLNVEQMTEFINNKQRDPRLNEILYPPLKPEQVQVLVDKYEPNASLAQKALKVTGRNGVPGNGMLEVCQISVEGFARYLSGEENSIIPPEKLDQTGQLAGNSSVEMYKQVLLSGCRCIELDCWKGRTTEEEPVITHGFTMTTEISFKEVIEAIAECAFKTSPFPIILSFENHVDSPKQQAKMAEYCRSIFGDALLTDPLEKYL
;
A
#
# COMPACT_ATOMS: atom_id res chain seq x y z
N ASP A 1 -10.08 14.91 -18.65
CA ASP A 1 -9.62 13.63 -18.08
C ASP A 1 -9.36 13.82 -16.61
N THR A 2 -9.84 12.90 -15.78
CA THR A 2 -9.58 12.91 -14.34
C THR A 2 -8.21 12.30 -14.08
N ASP A 3 -7.30 13.07 -13.50
CA ASP A 3 -6.00 12.57 -13.05
C ASP A 3 -6.17 11.81 -11.73
N LEU A 4 -5.52 10.66 -11.63
CA LEU A 4 -5.55 9.81 -10.44
C LEU A 4 -4.13 9.47 -10.01
N LEU A 5 -3.88 9.58 -8.70
CA LEU A 5 -2.69 9.07 -8.06
C LEU A 5 -3.07 7.89 -7.19
N ASP A 6 -2.40 6.77 -7.40
CA ASP A 6 -2.56 5.59 -6.55
C ASP A 6 -1.73 5.77 -5.27
N ILE A 7 -2.42 5.78 -4.13
CA ILE A 7 -1.85 5.99 -2.80
C ILE A 7 -0.74 4.96 -2.50
N ALA A 8 -0.83 3.74 -3.04
CA ALA A 8 0.20 2.71 -2.82
C ALA A 8 1.57 3.07 -3.43
N TYR A 9 1.63 4.03 -4.37
CA TYR A 9 2.88 4.55 -4.92
C TYR A 9 3.36 5.83 -4.25
N ILE A 10 2.61 6.39 -3.29
CA ILE A 10 3.07 7.52 -2.50
C ILE A 10 4.20 7.03 -1.58
N LYS A 11 5.32 7.75 -1.59
CA LYS A 11 6.49 7.48 -0.77
C LYS A 11 6.60 8.44 0.40
N ASP A 12 6.17 9.68 0.21
CA ASP A 12 6.24 10.75 1.21
C ASP A 12 5.20 11.82 0.90
N ALA A 13 4.73 12.51 1.94
CA ALA A 13 3.91 13.71 1.82
C ALA A 13 4.47 14.78 2.75
N ARG A 14 4.76 15.96 2.18
CA ARG A 14 5.52 17.02 2.85
C ARG A 14 4.68 18.28 2.97
N ASN A 15 4.80 18.95 4.12
CA ASN A 15 4.23 20.27 4.38
C ASN A 15 5.33 21.23 4.87
N GLY A 16 5.09 22.53 4.76
CA GLY A 16 5.97 23.54 5.33
C GLY A 16 7.31 23.63 4.62
N LYS A 17 8.39 23.77 5.39
CA LYS A 17 9.75 23.95 4.88
C LYS A 17 10.28 22.75 4.07
N CYS A 18 9.67 21.58 4.24
CA CYS A 18 10.06 20.36 3.53
C CYS A 18 9.48 20.28 2.11
N THR A 19 8.61 21.22 1.73
CA THR A 19 7.97 21.26 0.41
C THR A 19 8.89 21.78 -0.68
N LYS A 20 8.62 21.38 -1.92
CA LYS A 20 9.28 22.00 -3.08
C LYS A 20 8.60 23.32 -3.41
N THR A 21 9.21 24.41 -2.98
CA THR A 21 8.76 25.74 -3.36
C THR A 21 8.99 26.01 -4.85
N PRO A 22 8.05 26.69 -5.54
CA PRO A 22 8.24 27.08 -6.94
C PRO A 22 9.53 27.89 -7.08
N LYS A 23 10.36 27.62 -8.10
CA LYS A 23 11.59 28.41 -8.35
C LYS A 23 11.32 29.67 -9.20
N GLU A 24 10.26 29.65 -10.00
CA GLU A 24 9.93 30.72 -10.93
C GLU A 24 9.26 31.90 -10.21
N ALA A 25 9.81 33.10 -10.39
CA ALA A 25 9.31 34.32 -9.74
C ALA A 25 7.84 34.62 -10.06
N LYS A 26 7.43 34.47 -11.33
CA LYS A 26 6.04 34.70 -11.75
C LYS A 26 5.05 33.76 -11.06
N LEU A 27 5.44 32.51 -10.87
CA LEU A 27 4.59 31.52 -10.20
C LEU A 27 4.52 31.81 -8.69
N ARG A 28 5.62 32.26 -8.06
CA ARG A 28 5.60 32.74 -6.67
C ARG A 28 4.67 33.94 -6.51
N GLU A 29 4.78 34.95 -7.36
CA GLU A 29 3.92 36.13 -7.30
C GLU A 29 2.43 35.78 -7.46
N LEU A 30 2.11 34.83 -8.33
CA LEU A 30 0.73 34.36 -8.52
C LEU A 30 0.19 33.64 -7.27
N LEU A 31 1.04 32.88 -6.58
CA LEU A 31 0.68 32.10 -5.40
C LEU A 31 0.72 32.93 -4.11
N ASP A 32 1.46 34.04 -4.09
CA ASP A 32 1.58 34.96 -2.96
C ASP A 32 0.36 35.90 -2.92
N VAL A 33 -0.82 35.30 -2.77
CA VAL A 33 -2.08 36.03 -2.71
C VAL A 33 -2.17 36.73 -1.36
N SER A 34 -2.11 38.06 -1.38
CA SER A 34 -2.09 38.95 -0.20
C SER A 34 -3.30 38.83 0.74
N THR A 35 -4.37 38.14 0.31
CA THR A 35 -5.58 37.90 1.12
C THR A 35 -5.48 36.68 2.03
N LEU A 36 -4.49 35.81 1.83
CA LEU A 36 -4.35 34.58 2.60
C LEU A 36 -3.36 34.79 3.75
N ALA A 37 -3.84 34.60 4.98
CA ALA A 37 -3.02 34.71 6.18
C ALA A 37 -1.97 33.59 6.25
N GLY A 38 -0.80 33.90 6.82
CA GLY A 38 0.27 32.93 7.04
C GLY A 38 1.30 32.84 5.92
N LYS A 39 2.39 32.10 6.18
CA LYS A 39 3.50 31.96 5.21
C LYS A 39 3.09 31.03 4.08
N MET A 40 3.40 31.39 2.84
CA MET A 40 3.14 30.53 1.67
C MET A 40 3.64 29.10 1.89
N GLU A 41 4.87 28.94 2.42
CA GLU A 41 5.52 27.64 2.65
C GLU A 41 4.67 26.69 3.50
N ASN A 42 3.98 27.20 4.52
CA ASN A 42 3.15 26.39 5.42
C ASN A 42 1.86 25.89 4.75
N ARG A 43 1.46 26.53 3.64
CA ARG A 43 0.27 26.16 2.85
C ARG A 43 0.61 25.24 1.67
N MET A 44 1.89 24.96 1.45
CA MET A 44 2.33 24.06 0.40
C MET A 44 2.20 22.60 0.87
N LEU A 45 1.87 21.73 -0.09
CA LEU A 45 1.87 20.28 0.05
C LEU A 45 2.67 19.71 -1.13
N THR A 46 3.68 18.90 -0.86
CA THR A 46 4.41 18.15 -1.89
C THR A 46 4.17 16.67 -1.67
N VAL A 47 3.49 16.01 -2.60
CA VAL A 47 3.32 14.56 -2.63
C VAL A 47 4.42 13.96 -3.49
N VAL A 48 5.19 13.05 -2.91
CA VAL A 48 6.26 12.31 -3.60
C VAL A 48 5.75 10.91 -3.90
N SER A 49 5.78 10.52 -5.17
CA SER A 49 5.28 9.22 -5.61
C SER A 49 6.18 8.57 -6.64
N GLY A 50 6.29 7.25 -6.65
CA GLY A 50 7.07 6.53 -7.65
C GLY A 50 6.96 5.01 -7.53
N PRO A 51 7.30 4.25 -8.59
CA PRO A 51 7.37 2.80 -8.53
C PRO A 51 8.46 2.29 -7.56
N ASP A 52 9.54 3.05 -7.40
CA ASP A 52 10.69 2.69 -6.56
C ASP A 52 11.31 3.96 -5.92
N MET A 53 12.38 3.78 -5.15
CA MET A 53 13.05 4.87 -4.41
C MET A 53 13.84 5.82 -5.30
N VAL A 54 14.12 5.43 -6.56
CA VAL A 54 14.96 6.18 -7.50
C VAL A 54 14.08 6.98 -8.46
N ASN A 55 13.06 6.34 -9.00
CA ASN A 55 12.16 6.87 -10.02
C ASN A 55 10.97 7.58 -9.36
N ILE A 56 11.20 8.77 -8.81
CA ILE A 56 10.18 9.54 -8.09
C ILE A 56 9.70 10.76 -8.89
N THR A 57 8.42 11.08 -8.69
CA THR A 57 7.72 12.24 -9.23
C THR A 57 7.20 13.10 -8.08
N TYR A 58 7.14 14.41 -8.30
CA TYR A 58 6.69 15.38 -7.30
C TYR A 58 5.42 16.06 -7.80
N LEU A 59 4.37 16.00 -7.00
CA LEU A 59 3.13 16.74 -7.22
C LEU A 59 3.05 17.84 -6.16
N ASN A 60 2.97 19.09 -6.60
CA ASN A 60 2.94 20.25 -5.71
C ASN A 60 1.55 20.87 -5.70
N PHE A 61 1.00 21.02 -4.51
CA PHE A 61 -0.30 21.61 -4.25
C PHE A 61 -0.14 22.78 -3.28
N MET A 62 -1.10 23.69 -3.31
CA MET A 62 -1.19 24.78 -2.34
C MET A 62 -2.61 24.80 -1.78
N ALA A 63 -2.73 24.65 -0.46
CA ALA A 63 -4.01 24.77 0.23
C ALA A 63 -4.35 26.23 0.51
N PHE A 64 -5.63 26.49 0.79
CA PHE A 64 -6.09 27.82 1.21
C PHE A 64 -5.69 28.15 2.65
N THR A 65 -5.51 27.14 3.50
CA THR A 65 -5.16 27.28 4.92
C THR A 65 -3.94 26.42 5.27
N GLU A 66 -3.20 26.81 6.31
CA GLU A 66 -2.04 26.04 6.80
C GLU A 66 -2.50 24.69 7.37
N ASP A 67 -3.60 24.68 8.13
CA ASP A 67 -4.14 23.46 8.75
C ASP A 67 -4.53 22.40 7.71
N THR A 68 -5.17 22.80 6.61
CA THR A 68 -5.52 21.86 5.54
C THR A 68 -4.28 21.27 4.87
N ALA A 69 -3.25 22.07 4.59
CA ALA A 69 -2.03 21.54 3.98
C ALA A 69 -1.32 20.53 4.91
N LYS A 70 -1.36 20.79 6.23
CA LYS A 70 -0.80 19.91 7.24
C LYS A 70 -1.59 18.60 7.36
N GLU A 71 -2.90 18.69 7.52
CA GLU A 71 -3.80 17.53 7.61
C GLU A 71 -3.64 16.61 6.40
N TRP A 72 -3.63 17.18 5.19
CA TRP A 72 -3.43 16.40 3.97
C TRP A 72 -2.06 15.71 3.93
N ALA A 73 -0.99 16.37 4.39
CA ALA A 73 0.34 15.75 4.44
C ALA A 73 0.37 14.56 5.42
N GLU A 74 -0.20 14.73 6.61
CA GLU A 74 -0.23 13.70 7.65
C GLU A 74 -1.10 12.52 7.23
N GLU A 75 -2.35 12.77 6.82
CA GLU A 75 -3.30 11.70 6.49
C GLU A 75 -2.94 10.94 5.21
N LEU A 76 -2.45 11.63 4.16
CA LEU A 76 -1.97 10.93 2.97
C LEU A 76 -0.79 10.02 3.29
N PHE A 77 0.13 10.48 4.15
CA PHE A 77 1.27 9.67 4.55
C PHE A 77 0.85 8.48 5.41
N ASN A 78 -0.09 8.67 6.33
CA ASN A 78 -0.66 7.59 7.16
C ASN A 78 -1.31 6.51 6.29
N LEU A 79 -2.07 6.90 5.26
CA LEU A 79 -2.68 5.96 4.31
C LEU A 79 -1.62 5.22 3.45
N ALA A 80 -0.60 5.94 2.97
CA ALA A 80 0.45 5.36 2.13
C ALA A 80 1.40 4.40 2.90
N SER A 81 1.64 4.69 4.17
CA SER A 81 2.47 3.88 5.07
C SER A 81 1.69 2.77 5.79
N ASN A 82 0.37 2.69 5.58
CA ASN A 82 -0.46 1.65 6.19
C ASN A 82 -0.08 0.27 5.65
N LEU A 83 0.47 -0.57 6.52
CA LEU A 83 0.95 -1.91 6.17
C LEU A 83 -0.18 -2.87 5.74
N PHE A 84 -1.41 -2.69 6.22
CA PHE A 84 -2.56 -3.47 5.76
C PHE A 84 -2.91 -3.15 4.31
N VAL A 85 -2.86 -1.87 3.92
CA VAL A 85 -3.10 -1.45 2.53
C VAL A 85 -2.01 -1.96 1.59
N GLN A 86 -0.75 -1.98 2.04
CA GLN A 86 0.36 -2.55 1.25
C GLN A 86 0.25 -4.07 1.06
N ASN A 87 -0.50 -4.75 1.94
CA ASN A 87 -0.68 -6.21 1.94
C ASN A 87 -2.14 -6.60 1.77
N MET A 88 -2.87 -5.79 0.99
CA MET A 88 -4.29 -5.97 0.72
C MET A 88 -4.59 -7.33 0.07
N SER A 89 -5.82 -7.81 0.29
CA SER A 89 -6.25 -9.08 -0.28
C SER A 89 -6.37 -9.01 -1.81
N ARG A 90 -6.53 -10.17 -2.44
CA ARG A 90 -6.79 -10.22 -3.88
C ARG A 90 -8.11 -9.53 -4.22
N GLU A 91 -9.12 -9.67 -3.37
CA GLU A 91 -10.41 -9.02 -3.55
C GLU A 91 -10.29 -7.49 -3.49
N ASP A 92 -9.58 -6.95 -2.49
CA ASP A 92 -9.35 -5.50 -2.38
C ASP A 92 -8.57 -4.95 -3.58
N CYS A 93 -7.62 -5.73 -4.12
CA CYS A 93 -6.92 -5.35 -5.35
C CYS A 93 -7.88 -5.23 -6.54
N LEU A 94 -8.86 -6.13 -6.65
CA LEU A 94 -9.87 -6.09 -7.72
C LEU A 94 -10.83 -4.91 -7.51
N GLU A 95 -11.24 -4.66 -6.27
CA GLU A 95 -12.08 -3.51 -5.91
C GLU A 95 -11.36 -2.17 -6.21
N LYS A 96 -10.04 -2.11 -5.98
CA LYS A 96 -9.22 -0.95 -6.36
C LYS A 96 -9.23 -0.70 -7.87
N VAL A 97 -9.15 -1.76 -8.67
CA VAL A 97 -9.24 -1.67 -10.15
C VAL A 97 -10.64 -1.20 -10.57
N TYR A 98 -11.69 -1.75 -9.97
CA TYR A 98 -13.07 -1.32 -10.17
C TYR A 98 -13.27 0.17 -9.86
N THR A 99 -12.82 0.60 -8.68
CA THR A 99 -12.90 1.99 -8.22
C THR A 99 -12.20 2.93 -9.19
N ARG A 100 -11.00 2.56 -9.66
CA ARG A 100 -10.28 3.33 -10.67
C ARG A 100 -11.09 3.52 -11.95
N MET A 101 -11.78 2.49 -12.43
CA MET A 101 -12.63 2.60 -13.62
C MET A 101 -13.83 3.53 -13.41
N LYS A 102 -14.42 3.54 -12.20
CA LYS A 102 -15.52 4.46 -11.87
C LYS A 102 -15.09 5.92 -11.69
N LEU A 103 -13.83 6.18 -11.34
CA LEU A 103 -13.32 7.53 -11.17
C LEU A 103 -12.83 8.16 -12.49
N GLN A 104 -12.42 7.34 -13.48
CA GLN A 104 -11.92 7.82 -14.78
C GLN A 104 -13.04 7.99 -15.82
N LEU A 105 -13.90 8.98 -15.59
CA LEU A 105 -15.08 9.27 -16.40
C LEU A 105 -14.79 10.21 -17.57
N ASN A 106 -15.65 10.18 -18.59
CA ASN A 106 -15.72 11.22 -19.62
C ASN A 106 -16.48 12.48 -19.10
N PRO A 107 -16.50 13.58 -19.86
CA PRO A 107 -17.26 14.79 -19.49
C PRO A 107 -18.76 14.54 -19.26
N GLU A 108 -19.32 13.48 -19.84
CA GLU A 108 -20.71 13.05 -19.66
C GLU A 108 -20.93 12.20 -18.38
N GLY A 109 -19.90 11.98 -17.56
CA GLY A 109 -20.00 11.23 -16.31
C GLY A 109 -20.08 9.70 -16.48
N ARG A 110 -19.72 9.19 -17.67
CA ARG A 110 -19.76 7.77 -18.05
C ARG A 110 -18.37 7.14 -18.12
N ILE A 111 -18.30 5.83 -17.92
CA ILE A 111 -17.06 5.04 -17.96
C ILE A 111 -16.67 4.79 -19.42
N PRO A 112 -15.54 5.31 -19.92
CA PRO A 112 -15.11 5.07 -21.29
C PRO A 112 -14.65 3.63 -21.50
N VAL A 113 -15.23 2.92 -22.47
CA VAL A 113 -14.88 1.52 -22.76
C VAL A 113 -13.39 1.38 -23.15
N LYS A 114 -12.82 2.40 -23.79
CA LYS A 114 -11.37 2.48 -24.09
C LYS A 114 -10.47 2.34 -22.85
N ASN A 115 -10.93 2.75 -21.67
CA ASN A 115 -10.17 2.65 -20.43
C ASN A 115 -10.13 1.20 -19.92
N ILE A 116 -11.24 0.46 -20.08
CA ILE A 116 -11.30 -0.99 -19.77
C ILE A 116 -10.33 -1.76 -20.65
N PHE A 117 -10.34 -1.51 -21.97
CA PHE A 117 -9.38 -2.13 -22.90
C PHE A 117 -7.92 -1.78 -22.60
N ARG A 118 -7.66 -0.58 -22.06
CA ARG A 118 -6.31 -0.18 -21.65
C ARG A 118 -5.85 -0.92 -20.39
N MET A 119 -6.77 -1.13 -19.45
CA MET A 119 -6.52 -1.88 -18.22
C MET A 119 -6.20 -3.35 -18.51
N PHE A 120 -6.97 -3.97 -19.41
CA PHE A 120 -6.84 -5.37 -19.80
C PHE A 120 -6.23 -5.51 -21.20
N SER A 121 -5.07 -4.88 -21.40
CA SER A 121 -4.44 -4.74 -22.73
C SER A 121 -3.89 -6.05 -23.31
N ALA A 122 -3.79 -7.11 -22.51
CA ALA A 122 -3.19 -8.38 -22.90
C ALA A 122 -3.99 -9.11 -23.99
N ASP A 123 -5.33 -9.07 -23.94
CA ASP A 123 -6.20 -9.76 -24.90
C ASP A 123 -7.47 -8.95 -25.15
N ARG A 124 -7.43 -8.10 -26.18
CA ARG A 124 -8.55 -7.21 -26.51
C ARG A 124 -9.82 -7.99 -26.90
N LYS A 125 -9.70 -9.08 -27.67
CA LYS A 125 -10.88 -9.84 -28.11
C LYS A 125 -11.62 -10.44 -26.92
N ARG A 126 -10.86 -10.92 -25.93
CA ARG A 126 -11.45 -11.45 -24.69
C ARG A 126 -12.18 -10.40 -23.88
N VAL A 127 -11.66 -9.17 -23.83
CA VAL A 127 -12.35 -8.03 -23.19
C VAL A 127 -13.66 -7.73 -23.90
N GLU A 128 -13.66 -7.71 -25.23
CA GLU A 128 -14.85 -7.46 -26.05
C GLU A 128 -15.94 -8.52 -25.77
N THR A 129 -15.60 -9.81 -25.86
CA THR A 129 -16.52 -10.91 -25.55
C THR A 129 -17.01 -10.87 -24.10
N ALA A 130 -16.15 -10.53 -23.14
CA ALA A 130 -16.54 -10.43 -21.73
C ALA A 130 -17.54 -9.29 -21.48
N LEU A 131 -17.37 -8.13 -22.14
CA LEU A 131 -18.32 -7.02 -22.08
C LEU A 131 -19.66 -7.41 -22.71
N GLU A 132 -19.64 -8.08 -23.86
CA GLU A 132 -20.86 -8.57 -24.54
C GLU A 132 -21.64 -9.55 -23.67
N ASN A 133 -20.95 -10.48 -23.02
CA ASN A 133 -21.56 -11.44 -22.09
C ASN A 133 -22.18 -10.75 -20.86
N CYS A 134 -21.74 -9.54 -20.54
CA CYS A 134 -22.31 -8.71 -19.47
C CYS A 134 -23.41 -7.76 -19.96
N ASN A 135 -23.81 -7.84 -21.24
CA ASN A 135 -24.71 -6.90 -21.91
C ASN A 135 -24.21 -5.44 -21.87
N LEU A 136 -22.88 -5.25 -21.87
CA LEU A 136 -22.24 -3.94 -21.87
C LEU A 136 -21.75 -3.56 -23.28
N PRO A 137 -21.66 -2.25 -23.59
CA PRO A 137 -21.06 -1.77 -24.83
C PRO A 137 -19.61 -2.27 -25.03
N SER A 138 -19.35 -2.96 -26.14
CA SER A 138 -18.06 -3.63 -26.43
C SER A 138 -17.35 -3.12 -27.70
N GLY A 139 -18.09 -2.51 -28.63
CA GLY A 139 -17.72 -2.51 -30.05
C GLY A 139 -17.15 -1.22 -30.65
N ARG A 140 -17.26 -0.04 -30.00
CA ARG A 140 -16.71 1.22 -30.55
C ARG A 140 -15.76 1.91 -29.58
N GLN A 141 -14.70 2.50 -30.13
CA GLN A 141 -13.66 3.18 -29.35
C GLN A 141 -14.16 4.40 -28.55
N ASN A 142 -15.35 4.91 -28.90
CA ASN A 142 -16.03 6.02 -28.22
C ASN A 142 -17.22 5.58 -27.36
N ASP A 143 -17.47 4.27 -27.23
CA ASP A 143 -18.55 3.79 -26.36
C ASP A 143 -18.23 4.10 -24.89
N SER A 144 -19.29 4.33 -24.12
CA SER A 144 -19.21 4.61 -22.70
C SER A 144 -20.36 3.95 -21.95
N ILE A 145 -20.10 3.55 -20.72
CA ILE A 145 -21.01 2.80 -19.86
C ILE A 145 -21.52 3.74 -18.76
N PRO A 146 -22.84 3.85 -18.53
CA PRO A 146 -23.36 4.51 -17.34
C PRO A 146 -22.83 3.86 -16.05
N GLN A 147 -22.59 4.65 -15.01
CA GLN A 147 -21.98 4.12 -13.79
C GLN A 147 -22.92 3.18 -13.02
N GLU A 148 -24.22 3.41 -13.15
CA GLU A 148 -25.30 2.60 -12.61
C GLU A 148 -25.37 1.20 -13.24
N ASP A 149 -24.96 1.08 -14.51
CA ASP A 149 -24.96 -0.19 -15.24
C ASP A 149 -23.72 -1.03 -14.94
N PHE A 150 -22.66 -0.42 -14.38
CA PHE A 150 -21.41 -1.09 -14.02
C PHE A 150 -21.34 -1.35 -12.52
N THR A 151 -22.27 -2.15 -12.00
CA THR A 151 -22.33 -2.54 -10.57
C THR A 151 -21.22 -3.53 -10.19
N PRO A 152 -20.95 -3.75 -8.89
CA PRO A 152 -19.99 -4.76 -8.44
C PRO A 152 -20.32 -6.17 -8.96
N GLU A 153 -21.60 -6.53 -9.03
CA GLU A 153 -22.05 -7.83 -9.55
C GLU A 153 -21.72 -7.98 -11.04
N VAL A 154 -21.96 -6.92 -11.82
CA VAL A 154 -21.62 -6.88 -13.25
C VAL A 154 -20.11 -6.94 -13.45
N TYR A 155 -19.34 -6.24 -12.60
CA TYR A 155 -17.89 -6.31 -12.63
C TYR A 155 -17.35 -7.70 -12.32
N ASN A 156 -17.90 -8.38 -11.32
CA ASN A 156 -17.53 -9.76 -10.99
C ASN A 156 -17.87 -10.72 -12.13
N MET A 157 -19.05 -10.58 -12.75
CA MET A 157 -19.42 -11.33 -13.94
C MET A 157 -18.43 -11.08 -15.10
N PHE A 158 -18.03 -9.82 -15.31
CA PHE A 158 -17.01 -9.46 -16.30
C PHE A 158 -15.66 -10.16 -16.01
N LEU A 159 -15.22 -10.17 -14.75
CA LEU A 159 -13.98 -10.84 -14.33
C LEU A 159 -14.05 -12.37 -14.54
N SER A 160 -15.18 -13.01 -14.22
CA SER A 160 -15.37 -14.45 -14.47
C SER A 160 -15.31 -14.79 -15.95
N ASN A 161 -15.76 -13.89 -16.83
CA ASN A 161 -15.67 -14.07 -18.28
C ASN A 161 -14.25 -13.80 -18.83
N ILE A 162 -13.53 -12.83 -18.29
CA ILE A 162 -12.19 -12.49 -18.79
C ILE A 162 -11.11 -13.46 -18.31
N CYS A 163 -11.28 -14.03 -17.11
CA CYS A 163 -10.33 -14.95 -16.50
C CYS A 163 -11.08 -16.09 -15.79
N PRO A 164 -11.59 -17.08 -16.55
CA PRO A 164 -12.17 -18.29 -15.96
C PRO A 164 -11.14 -19.01 -15.09
N ARG A 165 -11.57 -19.47 -13.91
CA ARG A 165 -10.71 -20.07 -12.87
C ARG A 165 -10.95 -21.57 -12.74
N THR A 166 -10.74 -22.32 -13.83
CA THR A 166 -11.05 -23.78 -13.89
C THR A 166 -10.22 -24.62 -12.92
N GLU A 167 -9.07 -24.11 -12.48
CA GLU A 167 -8.27 -24.75 -11.44
C GLU A 167 -8.96 -24.74 -10.07
N LEU A 168 -9.83 -23.77 -9.79
CA LEU A 168 -10.62 -23.75 -8.55
C LEU A 168 -11.65 -24.88 -8.55
N ASP A 169 -12.23 -25.23 -9.70
CA ASP A 169 -13.13 -26.39 -9.81
C ASP A 169 -12.42 -27.69 -9.44
N HIS A 170 -11.17 -27.84 -9.88
CA HIS A 170 -10.34 -29.00 -9.54
C HIS A 170 -10.03 -29.06 -8.04
N ILE A 171 -9.59 -27.95 -7.44
CA ILE A 171 -9.32 -27.87 -6.00
C ILE A 171 -10.60 -28.14 -5.20
N PHE A 172 -11.71 -27.55 -5.60
CA PHE A 172 -13.00 -27.74 -4.93
C PHE A 172 -13.44 -29.21 -4.95
N SER A 173 -13.29 -29.88 -6.09
CA SER A 173 -13.55 -31.32 -6.23
C SER A 173 -12.66 -32.16 -5.32
N ASP A 174 -11.36 -31.86 -5.28
CA ASP A 174 -10.36 -32.57 -4.48
C ASP A 174 -10.60 -32.44 -2.97
N VAL A 175 -11.07 -31.28 -2.50
CA VAL A 175 -11.40 -31.04 -1.09
C VAL A 175 -12.59 -31.90 -0.63
N GLY A 176 -13.44 -32.37 -1.55
CA GLY A 176 -14.52 -33.30 -1.23
C GLY A 176 -15.79 -33.12 -2.05
N ALA A 177 -15.82 -32.16 -2.97
CA ALA A 177 -16.99 -31.87 -3.81
C ALA A 177 -17.06 -32.74 -5.08
N LYS A 178 -16.69 -34.03 -4.99
CA LYS A 178 -16.57 -34.96 -6.15
C LYS A 178 -17.73 -34.84 -7.17
N SER A 179 -18.97 -34.75 -6.68
CA SER A 179 -20.18 -34.65 -7.50
C SER A 179 -21.20 -33.63 -6.98
N ARG A 180 -20.92 -32.97 -5.85
CA ARG A 180 -21.84 -32.01 -5.23
C ARG A 180 -21.41 -30.60 -5.61
N PRO A 181 -22.35 -29.69 -5.92
CA PRO A 181 -22.02 -28.32 -6.28
C PRO A 181 -21.64 -27.45 -5.05
N TYR A 182 -21.34 -28.07 -3.91
CA TYR A 182 -21.05 -27.39 -2.65
C TYR A 182 -20.12 -28.23 -1.75
N LEU A 183 -19.43 -27.54 -0.83
CA LEU A 183 -18.75 -28.12 0.33
C LEU A 183 -19.56 -27.82 1.58
N ASN A 184 -19.60 -28.77 2.52
CA ASN A 184 -20.19 -28.54 3.83
C ASN A 184 -19.17 -27.91 4.81
N VAL A 185 -19.64 -27.41 5.95
CA VAL A 185 -18.80 -26.73 6.96
C VAL A 185 -17.69 -27.64 7.50
N GLU A 186 -17.93 -28.94 7.67
CA GLU A 186 -16.91 -29.88 8.13
C GLU A 186 -15.77 -30.04 7.11
N GLN A 187 -16.12 -30.19 5.83
CA GLN A 187 -15.16 -30.27 4.72
C GLN A 187 -14.36 -28.96 4.60
N MET A 188 -15.01 -27.81 4.76
CA MET A 188 -14.32 -26.52 4.79
C MET A 188 -13.39 -26.41 6.01
N THR A 189 -13.82 -26.91 7.17
CA THR A 189 -13.00 -26.91 8.39
C THR A 189 -11.76 -27.79 8.21
N GLU A 190 -11.92 -28.97 7.61
CA GLU A 190 -10.82 -29.87 7.29
C GLU A 190 -9.86 -29.21 6.29
N PHE A 191 -10.39 -28.58 5.24
CA PHE A 191 -9.59 -27.85 4.27
C PHE A 191 -8.73 -26.76 4.93
N ILE A 192 -9.33 -25.90 5.76
CA ILE A 192 -8.60 -24.80 6.38
C ILE A 192 -7.52 -25.35 7.33
N ASN A 193 -7.87 -26.29 8.19
CA ASN A 193 -6.96 -26.78 9.23
C ASN A 193 -5.86 -27.72 8.70
N ASN A 194 -6.07 -28.39 7.56
CA ASN A 194 -5.12 -29.39 7.05
C ASN A 194 -4.43 -28.99 5.74
N LYS A 195 -5.05 -28.15 4.91
CA LYS A 195 -4.48 -27.72 3.61
C LYS A 195 -3.92 -26.29 3.65
N GLN A 196 -4.63 -25.36 4.30
CA GLN A 196 -4.19 -23.96 4.38
C GLN A 196 -3.25 -23.69 5.56
N ARG A 197 -3.38 -24.45 6.64
CA ARG A 197 -2.58 -24.27 7.85
C ARG A 197 -1.12 -24.70 7.64
N ASP A 198 -0.18 -23.86 8.09
CA ASP A 198 1.23 -24.26 8.18
C ASP A 198 1.41 -25.34 9.27
N PRO A 199 1.86 -26.56 8.90
CA PRO A 199 1.97 -27.69 9.83
C PRO A 199 3.02 -27.48 10.92
N ARG A 200 3.87 -26.45 10.82
CA ARG A 200 4.88 -26.11 11.82
C ARG A 200 4.31 -25.27 12.98
N LEU A 201 3.09 -24.74 12.84
CA LEU A 201 2.48 -23.89 13.85
C LEU A 201 2.01 -24.69 15.07
N ASN A 202 2.44 -24.25 16.25
CA ASN A 202 2.01 -24.85 17.52
C ASN A 202 0.50 -24.70 17.72
N GLU A 203 -0.19 -25.83 17.96
CA GLU A 203 -1.66 -25.88 18.07
C GLU A 203 -2.22 -25.21 19.33
N ILE A 204 -1.41 -24.97 20.36
CA ILE A 204 -1.85 -24.25 21.57
C ILE A 204 -1.83 -22.75 21.32
N LEU A 205 -0.75 -22.25 20.70
CA LEU A 205 -0.60 -20.82 20.39
C LEU A 205 -1.50 -20.39 19.21
N TYR A 206 -1.67 -21.28 18.23
CA TYR A 206 -2.49 -21.04 17.05
C TYR A 206 -3.54 -22.16 16.94
N PRO A 207 -4.62 -22.15 17.72
CA PRO A 207 -5.59 -23.24 17.70
C PRO A 207 -6.21 -23.43 16.31
N PRO A 208 -6.49 -24.69 15.89
CA PRO A 208 -7.25 -24.93 14.68
C PRO A 208 -8.65 -24.33 14.78
N LEU A 209 -9.20 -23.89 13.65
CA LEU A 209 -10.52 -23.31 13.57
C LEU A 209 -11.59 -24.36 13.88
N LYS A 210 -12.55 -24.01 14.73
CA LYS A 210 -13.70 -24.85 15.04
C LYS A 210 -14.79 -24.67 13.97
N PRO A 211 -15.67 -25.67 13.76
CA PRO A 211 -16.76 -25.58 12.78
C PRO A 211 -17.64 -24.33 12.94
N GLU A 212 -17.87 -23.88 14.17
CA GLU A 212 -18.67 -22.67 14.43
C GLU A 212 -17.99 -21.40 13.94
N GLN A 213 -16.66 -21.34 13.97
CA GLN A 213 -15.88 -20.22 13.44
C GLN A 213 -15.83 -20.28 11.91
N VAL A 214 -15.71 -21.48 11.34
CA VAL A 214 -15.77 -21.69 9.88
C VAL A 214 -17.16 -21.35 9.33
N GLN A 215 -18.22 -21.56 10.10
CA GLN A 215 -19.57 -21.13 9.72
C GLN A 215 -19.64 -19.62 9.48
N VAL A 216 -19.01 -18.80 10.33
CA VAL A 216 -18.96 -17.35 10.16
C VAL A 216 -18.27 -16.97 8.84
N LEU A 217 -17.24 -17.73 8.43
CA LEU A 217 -16.57 -17.53 7.15
C LEU A 217 -17.46 -17.91 5.96
N VAL A 218 -18.19 -19.03 6.07
CA VAL A 218 -19.17 -19.44 5.04
C VAL A 218 -20.24 -18.36 4.88
N ASP A 219 -20.79 -17.85 5.99
CA ASP A 219 -21.81 -16.79 5.98
C ASP A 219 -21.29 -15.48 5.36
N LYS A 220 -19.99 -15.19 5.54
CA LYS A 220 -19.32 -13.99 4.99
C LYS A 220 -19.09 -14.09 3.48
N TYR A 221 -18.65 -15.25 2.98
CA TYR A 221 -18.16 -15.38 1.60
C TYR A 221 -19.16 -15.99 0.63
N GLU A 222 -20.19 -16.71 1.10
CA GLU A 222 -21.17 -17.34 0.23
C GLU A 222 -22.16 -16.32 -0.34
N PRO A 223 -22.18 -16.07 -1.67
CA PRO A 223 -23.10 -15.09 -2.27
C PRO A 223 -24.56 -15.53 -2.17
N ASN A 224 -24.84 -16.83 -2.21
CA ASN A 224 -26.20 -17.32 -2.14
C ASN A 224 -26.63 -17.47 -0.68
N ALA A 225 -27.33 -16.47 -0.16
CA ALA A 225 -27.86 -16.46 1.21
C ALA A 225 -28.71 -17.71 1.55
N SER A 226 -29.34 -18.34 0.56
CA SER A 226 -30.11 -19.58 0.78
C SER A 226 -29.24 -20.84 0.99
N LEU A 227 -28.00 -20.83 0.49
CA LEU A 227 -26.99 -21.86 0.76
C LEU A 227 -26.23 -21.58 2.07
N ALA A 228 -25.98 -20.29 2.35
CA ALA A 228 -25.34 -19.83 3.57
C ALA A 228 -26.21 -20.06 4.82
N GLN A 229 -27.51 -19.79 4.74
CA GLN A 229 -28.43 -19.93 5.88
C GLN A 229 -29.27 -21.20 5.81
N LYS A 230 -28.87 -22.24 6.56
CA LYS A 230 -29.78 -23.32 6.98
C LYS A 230 -29.49 -23.94 8.35
N ALA A 231 -28.88 -23.19 9.26
CA ALA A 231 -28.60 -23.65 10.63
C ALA A 231 -29.67 -23.30 11.69
N LEU A 232 -30.86 -22.79 11.32
CA LEU A 232 -31.90 -22.46 12.31
C LEU A 232 -33.10 -23.43 12.34
N LYS A 233 -33.04 -24.33 13.32
CA LYS A 233 -34.12 -25.09 13.97
C LYS A 233 -34.86 -26.15 13.13
N VAL A 234 -34.44 -27.40 13.31
CA VAL A 234 -35.36 -28.52 13.54
C VAL A 234 -35.16 -29.06 14.97
N THR A 235 -35.45 -28.24 15.98
CA THR A 235 -35.89 -28.82 17.25
C THR A 235 -37.32 -29.29 17.00
N GLY A 236 -37.52 -30.60 16.87
CA GLY A 236 -38.85 -31.18 16.74
C GLY A 236 -39.79 -30.65 17.83
N ARG A 237 -41.06 -30.44 17.49
CA ARG A 237 -42.11 -30.28 18.50
C ARG A 237 -41.90 -31.38 19.55
N ASN A 238 -41.75 -30.98 20.81
CA ASN A 238 -41.69 -31.81 22.02
C ASN A 238 -40.31 -32.27 22.53
N GLY A 239 -39.19 -31.63 22.15
CA GLY A 239 -37.92 -31.79 22.89
C GLY A 239 -37.28 -33.19 22.82
N VAL A 240 -37.69 -34.01 21.85
CA VAL A 240 -37.01 -35.27 21.54
C VAL A 240 -35.92 -34.98 20.49
N PRO A 241 -34.66 -35.42 20.68
CA PRO A 241 -33.67 -35.39 19.61
C PRO A 241 -34.14 -36.34 18.52
N GLY A 242 -34.73 -35.81 17.46
CA GLY A 242 -35.00 -36.60 16.25
C GLY A 242 -33.70 -36.76 15.46
N ASN A 243 -33.48 -37.92 14.86
CA ASN A 243 -32.42 -38.20 13.87
C ASN A 243 -32.61 -37.40 12.55
N GLY A 244 -32.94 -36.11 12.65
CA GLY A 244 -33.04 -35.19 11.52
C GLY A 244 -31.64 -34.73 11.17
N MET A 245 -31.19 -35.09 9.97
CA MET A 245 -29.94 -34.62 9.38
C MET A 245 -29.83 -33.10 9.54
N LEU A 246 -28.84 -32.62 10.28
CA LEU A 246 -28.48 -31.21 10.35
C LEU A 246 -28.29 -30.76 8.89
N GLU A 247 -29.13 -29.87 8.37
CA GLU A 247 -28.86 -29.26 7.06
C GLU A 247 -27.66 -28.33 7.26
N VAL A 248 -26.48 -28.89 7.01
CA VAL A 248 -25.19 -28.22 7.14
C VAL A 248 -25.16 -27.08 6.13
N CYS A 249 -24.79 -25.87 6.56
CA CYS A 249 -24.56 -24.75 5.64
C CYS A 249 -23.50 -25.12 4.60
N GLN A 250 -23.65 -24.55 3.42
CA GLN A 250 -22.96 -25.01 2.22
C GLN A 250 -22.24 -23.82 1.57
N ILE A 251 -20.97 -24.02 1.24
CA ILE A 251 -20.21 -23.07 0.43
C ILE A 251 -20.12 -23.58 -0.99
N SER A 252 -20.52 -22.76 -1.95
CA SER A 252 -20.43 -23.01 -3.39
C SER A 252 -18.98 -22.84 -3.87
N VAL A 253 -18.70 -23.23 -5.12
CA VAL A 253 -17.42 -22.93 -5.77
C VAL A 253 -17.14 -21.43 -5.79
N GLU A 254 -18.17 -20.61 -6.02
CA GLU A 254 -18.04 -19.15 -6.04
C GLU A 254 -17.72 -18.60 -4.64
N GLY A 255 -18.44 -19.05 -3.60
CA GLY A 255 -18.15 -18.69 -2.22
C GLY A 255 -16.73 -19.11 -1.80
N PHE A 256 -16.29 -20.30 -2.22
CA PHE A 256 -14.94 -20.79 -1.98
C PHE A 256 -13.86 -19.95 -2.68
N ALA A 257 -14.11 -19.54 -3.93
CA ALA A 257 -13.22 -18.65 -4.66
C ALA A 257 -13.08 -17.26 -3.99
N ARG A 258 -14.19 -16.73 -3.46
CA ARG A 258 -14.20 -15.48 -2.68
C ARG A 258 -13.43 -15.62 -1.37
N TYR A 259 -13.62 -16.73 -0.64
CA TYR A 259 -12.81 -17.02 0.56
C TYR A 259 -11.31 -17.01 0.23
N LEU A 260 -10.88 -17.76 -0.79
CA LEU A 260 -9.48 -17.83 -1.20
C LEU A 260 -8.89 -16.48 -1.66
N SER A 261 -9.73 -15.57 -2.13
CA SER A 261 -9.32 -14.24 -2.58
C SER A 261 -9.40 -13.18 -1.47
N GLY A 262 -10.07 -13.48 -0.36
CA GLY A 262 -10.32 -12.57 0.74
C GLY A 262 -9.14 -12.44 1.71
N GLU A 263 -9.31 -11.55 2.68
CA GLU A 263 -8.29 -11.17 3.68
C GLU A 263 -7.74 -12.33 4.53
N GLU A 264 -8.50 -13.42 4.70
CA GLU A 264 -8.05 -14.61 5.43
C GLU A 264 -6.89 -15.35 4.74
N ASN A 265 -6.64 -15.03 3.47
CA ASN A 265 -5.61 -15.69 2.65
C ASN A 265 -4.53 -14.71 2.16
N SER A 266 -4.32 -13.60 2.88
CA SER A 266 -3.21 -12.69 2.61
C SER A 266 -1.85 -13.41 2.73
N ILE A 267 -0.95 -13.15 1.76
CA ILE A 267 0.33 -13.86 1.60
C ILE A 267 1.25 -13.67 2.82
N ILE A 268 1.19 -12.48 3.43
CA ILE A 268 1.97 -12.15 4.62
C ILE A 268 1.00 -11.99 5.81
N PRO A 269 1.16 -12.79 6.88
CA PRO A 269 0.38 -12.59 8.09
C PRO A 269 0.58 -11.16 8.61
N PRO A 270 -0.47 -10.47 9.07
CA PRO A 270 -0.34 -9.09 9.59
C PRO A 270 0.75 -8.93 10.65
N GLU A 271 1.01 -9.99 11.42
CA GLU A 271 2.01 -10.07 12.48
C GLU A 271 3.46 -10.11 11.99
N LYS A 272 3.70 -10.29 10.68
CA LYS A 272 5.04 -10.45 10.07
C LYS A 272 5.43 -9.30 9.14
N LEU A 273 4.72 -8.18 9.19
CA LEU A 273 4.94 -7.00 8.36
C LEU A 273 6.13 -6.18 8.86
N ASP A 274 7.33 -6.74 8.76
CA ASP A 274 8.57 -6.02 9.06
C ASP A 274 9.74 -6.56 8.23
N GLN A 275 9.92 -6.07 7.00
CA GLN A 275 11.12 -6.37 6.20
C GLN A 275 11.58 -5.19 5.35
N THR A 276 12.81 -4.76 5.60
CA THR A 276 13.55 -3.76 4.82
C THR A 276 14.53 -4.45 3.88
N GLY A 277 14.54 -4.09 2.59
CA GLY A 277 15.55 -4.51 1.61
C GLY A 277 16.58 -3.41 1.34
N GLN A 278 17.84 -3.79 1.15
CA GLN A 278 18.92 -2.87 0.72
C GLN A 278 18.95 -2.71 -0.81
N LEU A 279 19.22 -1.50 -1.30
CA LEU A 279 19.41 -1.20 -2.71
C LEU A 279 20.56 -0.19 -2.92
N ALA A 280 21.33 -0.39 -3.99
CA ALA A 280 22.43 0.48 -4.42
C ALA A 280 21.98 1.47 -5.51
N GLY A 281 22.50 2.69 -5.49
CA GLY A 281 22.17 3.73 -6.46
C GLY A 281 23.08 4.97 -6.37
N ASN A 282 22.90 5.93 -7.27
CA ASN A 282 23.68 7.18 -7.32
C ASN A 282 23.50 8.04 -6.05
N SER A 283 24.54 8.78 -5.65
CA SER A 283 24.54 9.64 -4.46
C SER A 283 23.50 10.76 -4.59
N SER A 284 22.49 10.74 -3.72
CA SER A 284 21.37 11.69 -3.69
C SER A 284 20.91 11.92 -2.25
N VAL A 285 20.69 13.17 -1.86
CA VAL A 285 20.11 13.54 -0.55
C VAL A 285 18.74 12.90 -0.37
N GLU A 286 17.95 12.83 -1.44
CA GLU A 286 16.62 12.23 -1.40
C GLU A 286 16.67 10.72 -1.14
N MET A 287 17.76 10.03 -1.48
CA MET A 287 17.91 8.61 -1.19
C MET A 287 17.89 8.35 0.33
N TYR A 288 18.52 9.23 1.13
CA TYR A 288 18.50 9.15 2.59
C TYR A 288 17.07 9.22 3.15
N LYS A 289 16.21 10.07 2.57
CA LYS A 289 14.80 10.14 2.93
C LYS A 289 14.09 8.83 2.60
N GLN A 290 14.25 8.34 1.37
CA GLN A 290 13.56 7.14 0.89
C GLN A 290 13.95 5.88 1.67
N VAL A 291 15.24 5.68 1.98
CA VAL A 291 15.69 4.52 2.77
C VAL A 291 15.19 4.57 4.22
N LEU A 292 15.13 5.76 4.82
CA LEU A 292 14.57 5.92 6.17
C LEU A 292 13.06 5.65 6.19
N LEU A 293 12.34 6.18 5.19
CA LEU A 293 10.91 5.96 5.03
C LEU A 293 10.58 4.48 4.81
N SER A 294 11.46 3.73 4.14
CA SER A 294 11.31 2.28 4.00
C SER A 294 11.74 1.49 5.24
N GLY A 295 12.04 2.15 6.36
CA GLY A 295 12.35 1.51 7.64
C GLY A 295 13.84 1.24 7.90
N CYS A 296 14.77 1.58 6.99
CA CYS A 296 16.20 1.36 7.21
C CYS A 296 16.67 2.09 8.47
N ARG A 297 17.41 1.41 9.36
CA ARG A 297 17.89 1.95 10.65
C ARG A 297 19.41 2.08 10.73
N CYS A 298 20.15 1.75 9.68
CA CYS A 298 21.60 1.92 9.63
C CYS A 298 21.99 2.50 8.28
N ILE A 299 22.59 3.69 8.28
CA ILE A 299 22.92 4.43 7.07
C ILE A 299 24.40 4.80 7.08
N GLU A 300 25.04 4.64 5.94
CA GLU A 300 26.44 5.00 5.71
C GLU A 300 26.57 6.42 5.15
N LEU A 301 27.59 7.14 5.63
CA LEU A 301 27.94 8.50 5.22
C LEU A 301 29.44 8.58 4.91
N ASP A 302 29.77 8.52 3.62
CA ASP A 302 31.13 8.68 3.12
C ASP A 302 31.52 10.17 3.12
N CYS A 303 32.12 10.64 4.20
CA CYS A 303 32.38 12.06 4.43
C CYS A 303 33.74 12.45 3.85
N TRP A 304 33.76 13.40 2.93
CA TRP A 304 34.95 13.91 2.27
C TRP A 304 35.11 15.41 2.47
N LYS A 305 36.37 15.85 2.37
CA LYS A 305 36.73 17.26 2.47
C LYS A 305 36.13 18.06 1.32
N GLY A 306 35.41 19.13 1.66
CA GLY A 306 34.95 20.12 0.68
C GLY A 306 36.10 20.85 0.01
N ARG A 307 36.04 20.96 -1.31
CA ARG A 307 37.03 21.69 -2.13
C ARG A 307 36.64 23.14 -2.43
N THR A 308 35.47 23.57 -1.98
CA THR A 308 34.96 24.93 -2.21
C THR A 308 35.62 25.96 -1.28
N THR A 309 35.55 27.24 -1.64
CA THR A 309 36.04 28.36 -0.83
C THR A 309 35.37 28.47 0.53
N GLU A 310 34.18 27.89 0.69
CA GLU A 310 33.40 27.89 1.93
C GLU A 310 33.81 26.75 2.88
N GLU A 311 34.66 25.82 2.42
CA GLU A 311 35.13 24.67 3.20
C GLU A 311 33.97 23.88 3.82
N GLU A 312 32.96 23.54 3.02
CA GLU A 312 31.79 22.75 3.45
C GLU A 312 32.03 21.25 3.23
N PRO A 313 31.84 20.38 4.24
CA PRO A 313 32.01 18.94 4.09
C PRO A 313 30.98 18.37 3.08
N VAL A 314 31.42 17.37 2.31
CA VAL A 314 30.60 16.73 1.26
C VAL A 314 30.51 15.23 1.49
N ILE A 315 29.50 14.61 0.87
CA ILE A 315 29.37 13.15 0.79
C ILE A 315 29.53 12.72 -0.66
N THR A 316 30.41 11.74 -0.89
CA THR A 316 30.64 11.11 -2.20
C THR A 316 31.36 9.79 -2.00
N HIS A 317 31.26 8.89 -2.98
CA HIS A 317 32.11 7.72 -2.99
C HIS A 317 33.50 8.09 -3.54
N GLY A 318 34.54 7.81 -2.75
CA GLY A 318 35.92 8.19 -3.08
C GLY A 318 36.41 7.57 -4.38
N PHE A 319 37.19 8.33 -5.15
CA PHE A 319 37.88 7.86 -6.37
C PHE A 319 36.95 7.33 -7.49
N THR A 320 35.66 7.66 -7.45
CA THR A 320 34.68 7.33 -8.51
C THR A 320 34.10 8.59 -9.18
N MET A 321 33.45 8.45 -10.34
CA MET A 321 32.79 9.56 -11.06
C MET A 321 31.41 9.93 -10.47
N THR A 322 31.21 9.74 -9.18
CA THR A 322 29.96 10.04 -8.46
C THR A 322 29.86 11.52 -8.13
N THR A 323 28.65 12.08 -8.19
CA THR A 323 28.39 13.47 -7.84
C THR A 323 28.55 13.69 -6.34
N GLU A 324 29.11 14.85 -5.96
CA GLU A 324 29.21 15.28 -4.57
C GLU A 324 27.89 15.89 -4.10
N ILE A 325 27.46 15.56 -2.89
CA ILE A 325 26.29 16.15 -2.22
C ILE A 325 26.70 16.81 -0.89
N SER A 326 25.95 17.82 -0.44
CA SER A 326 26.25 18.54 0.80
C SER A 326 26.02 17.64 2.02
N PHE A 327 27.00 17.57 2.94
CA PHE A 327 26.83 16.87 4.21
C PHE A 327 25.68 17.46 5.02
N LYS A 328 25.59 18.80 5.08
CA LYS A 328 24.53 19.50 5.82
C LYS A 328 23.14 19.11 5.31
N GLU A 329 22.94 19.11 4.00
CA GLU A 329 21.65 18.74 3.40
C GLU A 329 21.28 17.28 3.69
N VAL A 330 22.26 16.38 3.76
CA VAL A 330 22.04 14.98 4.15
C VAL A 330 21.62 14.86 5.61
N ILE A 331 22.26 15.58 6.53
CA ILE A 331 21.89 15.60 7.95
C ILE A 331 20.46 16.18 8.14
N GLU A 332 20.11 17.25 7.43
CA GLU A 332 18.75 17.81 7.42
C GLU A 332 17.72 16.80 6.89
N ALA A 333 18.03 16.08 5.82
CA ALA A 333 17.17 15.05 5.26
C ALA A 333 16.98 13.85 6.21
N ILE A 334 18.04 13.43 6.91
CA ILE A 334 17.97 12.37 7.92
C ILE A 334 17.07 12.82 9.08
N ALA A 335 17.28 14.02 9.62
CA ALA A 335 16.48 14.54 10.73
C ALA A 335 14.99 14.64 10.39
N GLU A 336 14.66 15.00 9.15
CA GLU A 336 13.27 15.08 8.66
C GLU A 336 12.56 13.71 8.61
N CYS A 337 13.27 12.66 8.20
CA CYS A 337 12.66 11.36 7.89
C CYS A 337 12.95 10.27 8.93
N ALA A 338 13.89 10.49 9.84
CA ALA A 338 14.40 9.52 10.80
C ALA A 338 13.28 8.71 11.46
N PHE A 339 12.30 9.39 12.05
CA PHE A 339 11.29 8.74 12.89
C PHE A 339 9.89 8.72 12.28
N LYS A 340 9.75 9.00 10.97
CA LYS A 340 8.43 9.04 10.30
C LYS A 340 7.75 7.67 10.25
N THR A 341 8.49 6.59 10.03
CA THR A 341 7.93 5.23 9.87
C THR A 341 8.36 4.24 10.96
N SER A 342 9.31 4.62 11.81
CA SER A 342 9.78 3.77 12.91
C SER A 342 10.32 4.62 14.07
N PRO A 343 9.90 4.36 15.32
CA PRO A 343 10.38 5.09 16.50
C PRO A 343 11.72 4.54 17.03
N PHE A 344 12.25 3.47 16.44
CA PHE A 344 13.48 2.81 16.89
C PHE A 344 14.75 3.59 16.49
N PRO A 345 15.85 3.45 17.25
CA PRO A 345 17.07 4.22 17.02
C PRO A 345 17.68 3.96 15.64
N ILE A 346 18.40 4.97 15.14
CA ILE A 346 19.15 4.92 13.87
C ILE A 346 20.64 4.99 14.16
N ILE A 347 21.41 4.19 13.43
CA ILE A 347 22.87 4.19 13.44
C ILE A 347 23.36 4.92 12.19
N LEU A 348 24.20 5.94 12.39
CA LEU A 348 24.91 6.62 11.32
C LEU A 348 26.35 6.10 11.27
N SER A 349 26.67 5.34 10.23
CA SER A 349 28.01 4.81 9.97
C SER A 349 28.82 5.84 9.20
N PHE A 350 29.70 6.57 9.90
CA PHE A 350 30.56 7.57 9.28
C PHE A 350 31.83 6.92 8.73
N GLU A 351 31.99 6.92 7.40
CA GLU A 351 33.28 6.68 6.75
C GLU A 351 33.99 8.04 6.58
N ASN A 352 34.80 8.42 7.57
CA ASN A 352 35.35 9.78 7.67
C ASN A 352 36.72 9.94 6.97
N HIS A 353 36.74 10.62 5.84
CA HIS A 353 37.94 11.04 5.10
C HIS A 353 38.24 12.55 5.23
N VAL A 354 37.53 13.26 6.11
CA VAL A 354 37.72 14.71 6.30
C VAL A 354 38.98 14.97 7.12
N ASP A 355 40.09 15.25 6.46
CA ASP A 355 41.40 15.50 7.08
C ASP A 355 41.56 16.89 7.75
N SER A 356 40.52 17.73 7.72
CA SER A 356 40.53 19.09 8.24
C SER A 356 39.79 19.16 9.59
N PRO A 357 40.49 19.49 10.71
CA PRO A 357 39.84 19.66 12.01
C PRO A 357 38.72 20.70 11.99
N LYS A 358 38.86 21.74 11.17
CA LYS A 358 37.84 22.79 11.00
C LYS A 358 36.57 22.23 10.36
N GLN A 359 36.68 21.38 9.35
CA GLN A 359 35.52 20.77 8.70
C GLN A 359 34.89 19.67 9.58
N GLN A 360 35.69 18.89 10.31
CA GLN A 360 35.16 17.93 11.29
C GLN A 360 34.37 18.63 12.41
N ALA A 361 34.86 19.78 12.89
CA ALA A 361 34.12 20.59 13.86
C ALA A 361 32.76 21.07 13.30
N LYS A 362 32.72 21.50 12.03
CA LYS A 362 31.45 21.82 11.35
C LYS A 362 30.51 20.63 11.26
N MET A 363 31.00 19.43 10.91
CA MET A 363 30.18 18.22 10.88
C MET A 363 29.54 17.93 12.24
N ALA A 364 30.34 18.01 13.31
CA ALA A 364 29.85 17.81 14.67
C ALA A 364 28.82 18.88 15.08
N GLU A 365 29.04 20.13 14.71
CA GLU A 365 28.10 21.23 14.93
C GLU A 365 26.78 21.03 14.18
N TYR A 366 26.84 20.60 12.92
CA TYR A 366 25.65 20.25 12.14
C TYR A 366 24.87 19.10 12.78
N CYS A 367 25.53 18.01 13.17
CA CYS A 367 24.86 16.92 13.88
C CYS A 367 24.18 17.42 15.17
N ARG A 368 24.88 18.20 16.01
CA ARG A 368 24.32 18.72 17.27
C ARG A 368 23.15 19.67 17.05
N SER A 369 23.28 20.60 16.12
CA SER A 369 22.27 21.64 15.88
C SER A 369 21.04 21.12 15.15
N ILE A 370 21.20 20.20 14.21
CA ILE A 370 20.11 19.70 13.37
C ILE A 370 19.37 18.55 14.04
N PHE A 371 20.07 17.58 14.62
CA PHE A 371 19.42 16.47 15.33
C PHE A 371 18.91 16.87 16.72
N GLY A 372 19.53 17.87 17.35
CA GLY A 372 19.15 18.33 18.69
C GLY A 372 19.11 17.18 19.69
N ASP A 373 18.00 17.08 20.42
CA ASP A 373 17.79 16.08 21.48
C ASP A 373 17.74 14.63 20.95
N ALA A 374 17.54 14.43 19.65
CA ALA A 374 17.55 13.10 19.05
C ALA A 374 18.98 12.52 18.91
N LEU A 375 20.02 13.36 19.02
CA LEU A 375 21.41 12.91 19.00
C LEU A 375 21.83 12.44 20.38
N LEU A 376 22.04 11.14 20.54
CA LEU A 376 22.60 10.59 21.76
C LEU A 376 24.09 10.97 21.88
N THR A 377 24.41 11.96 22.71
CA THR A 377 25.79 12.45 22.90
C THR A 377 26.54 11.78 24.04
N ASP A 378 25.81 11.25 25.03
CA ASP A 378 26.37 10.69 26.25
C ASP A 378 25.73 9.32 26.52
N PRO A 379 26.45 8.38 27.17
CA PRO A 379 25.86 7.11 27.57
C PRO A 379 24.68 7.35 28.51
N LEU A 380 23.62 6.55 28.36
CA LEU A 380 22.47 6.64 29.27
C LEU A 380 22.89 6.17 30.66
N GLU A 381 22.38 6.83 31.71
CA GLU A 381 22.76 6.57 33.11
C GLU A 381 22.69 5.09 33.52
N LYS A 382 21.73 4.35 32.96
CA LYS A 382 21.54 2.92 33.23
C LYS A 382 22.65 2.02 32.69
N TYR A 383 23.40 2.48 31.69
CA TYR A 383 24.45 1.73 31.00
C TYR A 383 25.85 2.29 31.26
N LEU A 384 25.97 3.22 32.23
CA LEU A 384 27.21 3.60 32.90
C LEU A 384 27.49 2.63 34.05
#